data_AF-A0A1C5CKM8-F1
#
_entry.id   AF-A0A1C5CKM8-F1
#
_cell.length_a   1.000
_cell.length_b   1.000
_cell.length_c   1.000
_cell.angle_alpha   90.00
_cell.angle_beta   90.00
_cell.angle_gamma   90.00
#
_symmetry.space_group_name_H-M   'P 1'
#
loop_
_entity.id
_entity.type
_entity.pdbx_description
1 polymer ?
#
loop_
_entity_poly.entity_id
_entity_poly.type
_entity_poly.pdbx_seq_one_letter_code
_entity_poly.pdbx_strand_id
1 'polypeptide(L)' 'MTGSHVVAYCHNPYVDTDRVRLHIECTRWWDIDTDSAPVDAGPALTVRLTGRCWKEVGSAWISHQKVR' A
#
# COMPACT_ATOMS: atom_id res chain seq x y z
N MET A 1 -21.47 -0.15 -8.87
CA MET A 1 -20.18 0.16 -9.52
C MET A 1 -19.08 -0.59 -8.78
N THR A 2 -18.30 -1.41 -9.47
CA THR A 2 -17.11 -2.07 -8.92
C THR A 2 -15.90 -1.23 -9.32
N GLY A 3 -15.42 -0.36 -8.42
CA GLY A 3 -14.24 0.48 -8.68
C GLY A 3 -12.96 -0.34 -8.87
N SER A 4 -11.84 0.36 -9.09
CA SER A 4 -10.52 -0.29 -9.20
C SER A 4 -9.94 -0.64 -7.83
N HIS A 5 -9.26 -1.79 -7.75
CA HIS A 5 -8.66 -2.29 -6.52
C HIS A 5 -7.16 -2.51 -6.73
N VAL A 6 -6.37 -2.19 -5.71
CA VAL A 6 -4.94 -2.44 -5.65
C VAL A 6 -4.68 -3.44 -4.53
N VAL A 7 -3.86 -4.46 -4.82
CA VAL A 7 -3.37 -5.44 -3.84
C VAL A 7 -1.85 -5.48 -3.97
N ALA A 8 -1.16 -5.26 -2.85
CA ALA A 8 0.29 -5.35 -2.76
C ALA A 8 0.69 -6.45 -1.78
N TYR A 9 1.71 -7.22 -2.15
CA TYR A 9 2.35 -8.19 -1.28
C TYR A 9 3.78 -7.74 -1.02
N CYS A 10 4.09 -7.41 0.22
CA CYS A 10 5.40 -6.93 0.63
C CYS A 10 6.05 -7.99 1.50
N HIS A 11 7.17 -8.56 1.03
CA HIS A 11 8.00 -9.47 1.81
C HIS A 11 9.17 -8.70 2.42
N ASN A 12 9.40 -8.88 3.72
CA ASN A 12 10.54 -8.29 4.41
C ASN A 12 11.70 -9.29 4.51
N PRO A 13 12.78 -9.12 3.71
CA PRO A 13 13.97 -9.99 3.78
C PRO A 13 14.94 -9.58 4.91
N TYR A 14 14.68 -8.51 5.66
CA TYR A 14 15.57 -7.98 6.68
C TYR A 14 15.33 -8.62 8.05
N VAL A 15 16.35 -8.50 8.92
CA VAL A 15 16.30 -8.97 10.32
C VAL A 15 15.47 -8.07 11.23
N ASP A 16 15.20 -6.85 10.80
CA ASP A 16 14.44 -5.85 11.55
C ASP A 16 13.02 -5.71 10.98
N THR A 17 12.12 -5.10 11.76
CA THR A 17 10.76 -4.79 11.28
C THR A 17 10.79 -3.64 10.27
N ASP A 18 10.11 -3.86 9.15
CA ASP A 18 9.90 -2.85 8.11
C ASP A 18 8.44 -2.40 8.09
N ARG A 19 8.19 -1.12 8.34
CA ARG A 19 6.85 -0.55 8.31
C ARG A 19 6.56 -0.08 6.89
N VAL A 20 5.59 -0.73 6.26
CA VAL A 20 5.19 -0.46 4.88
C VAL A 20 3.83 0.24 4.82
N ARG A 21 3.65 1.13 3.84
CA ARG A 21 2.36 1.76 3.54
C ARG A 21 2.11 1.76 2.05
N LEU A 22 0.89 1.38 1.66
CA LEU A 22 0.38 1.53 0.30
C LEU A 22 -0.20 2.92 0.09
N HIS A 23 0.25 3.55 -0.99
CA HIS A 23 -0.23 4.82 -1.53
C HIS A 23 -0.86 4.57 -2.90
N ILE A 24 -2.01 5.20 -3.15
CA ILE A 24 -2.72 5.10 -4.42
C ILE A 24 -3.11 6.50 -4.86
N GLU A 25 -2.61 6.90 -6.02
CA GLU A 25 -3.06 8.09 -6.74
C GLU A 25 -4.18 7.68 -7.70
N CYS A 26 -5.35 8.31 -7.58
CA CYS A 26 -6.48 8.04 -8.46
C CYS A 26 -6.44 9.00 -9.67
N THR A 27 -6.88 8.52 -10.84
CA THR A 27 -6.75 9.31 -12.09
C THR A 27 -7.62 10.57 -12.12
N ARG A 28 -8.71 10.59 -11.33
CA ARG A 28 -9.73 11.63 -11.40
C ARG A 28 -9.66 12.50 -10.16
N TRP A 29 -9.66 13.82 -10.34
CA TRP A 29 -9.57 14.80 -9.24
C TRP A 29 -10.67 14.65 -8.15
N TRP A 30 -11.82 14.08 -8.50
CA TRP A 30 -12.94 13.85 -7.58
C TRP A 30 -12.87 12.47 -6.88
N ASP A 31 -11.99 11.59 -7.33
CA ASP A 31 -11.66 10.32 -6.71
C ASP A 31 -10.39 10.55 -5.90
N ILE A 32 -10.54 10.82 -4.61
CA ILE A 32 -9.43 11.30 -3.79
C ILE A 32 -8.40 10.18 -3.58
N ASP A 33 -7.12 10.54 -3.70
CA ASP A 33 -5.99 9.65 -3.43
C ASP A 33 -6.11 8.98 -2.06
N THR A 34 -5.69 7.72 -1.97
CA THR A 34 -5.87 6.92 -0.76
C THR A 34 -4.55 6.36 -0.25
N ASP A 35 -4.32 6.59 1.04
CA ASP A 35 -3.23 6.01 1.80
C ASP A 35 -3.79 4.97 2.77
N SER A 36 -3.20 3.78 2.75
CA SER A 36 -3.50 2.75 3.75
C SER A 36 -2.92 3.10 5.13
N ALA A 37 -3.48 2.48 6.17
CA ALA A 37 -2.81 2.45 7.46
C ALA A 37 -1.42 1.76 7.30
N PRO A 38 -0.39 2.25 7.99
CA PRO A 38 0.92 1.60 7.93
C PRO A 38 0.84 0.22 8.58
N VAL A 39 1.55 -0.75 8.01
CA VAL A 39 1.58 -2.14 8.45
C VAL A 39 3.02 -2.55 8.73
N ASP A 40 3.25 -3.17 9.88
CA ASP A 40 4.55 -3.72 10.24
C ASP A 40 4.74 -5.09 9.61
N ALA A 41 5.76 -5.22 8.76
CA ALA A 41 6.25 -6.48 8.25
C ALA A 41 7.46 -6.92 9.11
N GLY A 42 7.26 -7.93 9.96
CA GLY A 42 8.33 -8.53 10.75
C GLY A 42 9.36 -9.29 9.88
N PRO A 43 10.44 -9.82 10.48
CA PRO A 43 11.49 -10.52 9.75
C PRO A 43 10.96 -11.75 9.00
N ALA A 44 11.33 -11.88 7.72
CA ALA A 44 10.87 -12.93 6.81
C ALA A 44 9.33 -13.03 6.65
N LEU A 45 8.58 -12.00 7.04
CA LEU A 45 7.13 -11.96 6.91
C LEU A 45 6.71 -11.37 5.56
N THR A 46 5.61 -11.89 5.01
CA THR A 46 4.89 -11.27 3.89
C THR A 46 3.58 -10.68 4.39
N VAL A 47 3.36 -9.39 4.13
CA VAL A 47 2.11 -8.70 4.45
C VAL A 47 1.33 -8.38 3.18
N ARG A 48 0.00 -8.32 3.29
CA ARG A 48 -0.91 -7.97 2.21
C ARG A 48 -1.57 -6.63 2.51
N LEU A 49 -1.36 -5.65 1.64
CA LEU A 49 -2.03 -4.35 1.69
C LEU A 49 -3.07 -4.26 0.59
N THR A 50 -4.18 -3.59 0.87
CA THR A 50 -5.26 -3.37 -0.10
C THR A 50 -5.75 -1.94 -0.06
N GLY A 51 -6.09 -1.41 -1.21
CA GLY A 51 -6.77 -0.13 -1.34
C GLY A 51 -7.59 -0.08 -2.62
N ARG A 52 -8.28 1.04 -2.86
CA ARG A 52 -9.18 1.19 -4.00
C ARG A 52 -9.33 2.64 -4.42
N CYS A 53 -9.59 2.84 -5.70
CA CYS A 53 -10.17 4.05 -6.25
C CYS A 53 -11.64 3.78 -6.57
N TRP A 54 -12.48 4.81 -6.56
CA TRP A 54 -13.86 4.69 -7.02
C TRP A 54 -13.95 4.40 -8.52
N LYS A 55 -12.99 4.88 -9.31
CA LYS A 55 -12.89 4.69 -10.76
C LYS A 55 -11.52 4.15 -11.18
N GLU A 56 -10.65 4.93 -11.81
CA GLU A 56 -9.36 4.48 -12.35
C GLU A 56 -8.19 4.80 -11.39
N VAL A 57 -7.23 3.87 -11.29
CA VAL A 57 -5.94 4.10 -10.59
C VAL A 57 -4.98 4.77 -11.57
N GLY A 58 -4.38 5.88 -11.17
CA GLY A 58 -3.30 6.54 -11.91
C GLY A 58 -1.95 5.91 -11.59
N SER A 59 -1.61 5.84 -10.31
CA SER A 59 -0.35 5.24 -9.84
C SER A 59 -0.53 4.60 -8.46
N ALA A 60 0.35 3.66 -8.11
CA ALA A 60 0.38 3.05 -6.79
C ALA A 60 1.82 2.69 -6.41
N TRP A 61 2.20 2.95 -5.17
CA TRP A 61 3.55 2.68 -4.68
C TRP A 61 3.56 2.33 -3.19
N ILE A 62 4.68 1.77 -2.74
CA ILE A 62 4.91 1.42 -1.33
C ILE A 62 5.99 2.35 -0.77
N SER A 63 5.74 2.92 0.40
CA SER A 63 6.80 3.53 1.21
C SER A 63 7.24 2.58 2.32
N HIS A 64 8.51 2.69 2.68
CA HIS A 64 9.17 1.87 3.70
C HIS A 64 9.70 2.77 4.80
N GLN A 65 9.54 2.33 6.05
CA GLN A 65 10.09 2.99 7.23
C GLN A 65 10.68 1.93 8.15
N LYS A 66 12.00 1.98 8.38
CA LYS A 66 12.64 1.13 9.38
C LYS A 66 12.06 1.46 10.76
N VAL A 67 11.48 0.46 11.42
CA VAL A 67 11.08 0.59 12.81
C VAL A 67 12.34 0.40 13.64
N ARG A 68 12.75 1.45 14.35
CA ARG A 68 13.97 1.49 15.16
C ARG A 68 13.72 0.99 16.57
#